data_AF-A0A7K5CTF5-F1
#
_entry.id   AF-A0A7K5CTF5-F1
#
_cell.length_a   1.000
_cell.length_b   1.000
_cell.length_c   1.000
_cell.angle_alpha   90.00
_cell.angle_beta   90.00
_cell.angle_gamma   90.00
#
_symmetry.space_group_name_H-M   'P 1'
#
loop_
_entity.id
_entity.type
_entity.pdbx_description
1 polymer ?
#
loop_
_entity_poly.entity_id
_entity_poly.type
_entity_poly.pdbx_seq_one_letter_code
_entity_poly.pdbx_strand_id
1 'polypeptide(L)'
;AVDIPCSAFRSGWTNPRIEWKFQKGSSLQLFYYGGELTEPYRNRVRFSPTSIRLESVTREDSGKFICEVVGDGGHIAKSEVTLTVQGGGRGPTGSLPFPRPG
;
A
#
# COMPACT_ATOMS: atom_id res chain seq x y z
N ALA A 1 7.29 0.36 7.70
CA ALA A 1 5.94 -0.13 7.36
C ALA A 1 4.93 1.00 7.36
N VAL A 2 3.91 0.93 6.52
CA VAL A 2 2.77 1.86 6.47
C VAL A 2 1.49 1.03 6.41
N ASP A 3 0.49 1.45 7.17
CA ASP A 3 -0.86 0.86 7.16
C ASP A 3 -1.77 1.67 6.24
N ILE A 4 -2.46 0.98 5.34
CA ILE A 4 -3.37 1.55 4.35
C ILE A 4 -4.78 1.05 4.67
N PRO A 5 -5.68 1.92 5.17
CA PRO A 5 -6.99 1.50 5.62
C PRO A 5 -7.93 1.17 4.45
N CYS A 6 -8.80 0.17 4.65
CA CYS A 6 -9.95 -0.10 3.82
C CYS A 6 -11.23 0.41 4.50
N SER A 7 -11.55 1.68 4.28
CA SER A 7 -12.78 2.30 4.82
C SER A 7 -14.06 1.77 4.18
N ALA A 8 -13.97 0.93 3.14
CA ALA A 8 -15.10 0.24 2.52
C ALA A 8 -15.56 -0.99 3.32
N PHE A 9 -14.68 -1.59 4.13
CA PHE A 9 -15.04 -2.75 4.93
C PHE A 9 -16.11 -2.42 5.98
N ARG A 10 -17.02 -3.36 6.23
CA ARG A 10 -18.07 -3.27 7.25
C ARG A 10 -18.09 -4.59 8.02
N SER A 11 -17.98 -4.52 9.35
CA SER A 11 -17.95 -5.72 10.21
C SER A 11 -19.24 -6.52 10.23
N GLY A 12 -20.36 -5.94 9.77
CA GLY A 12 -21.66 -6.61 9.69
C GLY A 12 -21.82 -7.54 8.49
N TRP A 13 -20.89 -7.53 7.52
CA TRP A 13 -21.00 -8.39 6.32
C TRP A 13 -20.50 -9.80 6.59
N THR A 14 -21.24 -10.78 6.08
CA THR A 14 -20.89 -12.20 6.23
C THR A 14 -19.99 -12.63 5.09
N ASN A 15 -18.74 -12.99 5.41
CA ASN A 15 -17.71 -13.42 4.44
C ASN A 15 -17.56 -12.46 3.22
N PRO A 16 -17.27 -11.16 3.46
CA PRO A 16 -17.15 -10.20 2.37
C PRO A 16 -15.95 -10.52 1.47
N ARG A 17 -16.12 -10.40 0.16
CA ARG A 17 -15.02 -10.52 -0.80
C ARG A 17 -14.28 -9.19 -0.88
N ILE A 18 -13.01 -9.19 -0.48
CA ILE A 18 -12.16 -8.01 -0.47
C ILE A 18 -11.15 -8.12 -1.61
N GLU A 19 -11.02 -7.06 -2.39
CA GLU A 19 -10.09 -6.94 -3.50
C GLU A 19 -9.24 -5.69 -3.33
N TRP A 20 -7.94 -5.80 -3.59
CA TRP A 20 -7.04 -4.64 -3.61
C TRP A 20 -6.41 -4.43 -4.97
N LYS A 21 -6.48 -3.18 -5.42
CA LYS A 21 -5.90 -2.70 -6.68
C LYS A 21 -4.93 -1.56 -6.39
N PHE A 22 -3.81 -1.54 -7.10
CA PHE A 22 -2.85 -0.44 -7.07
C PHE A 22 -2.90 0.29 -8.42
N GLN A 23 -3.06 1.62 -8.37
CA GLN A 23 -3.11 2.47 -9.54
C GLN A 23 -1.93 3.45 -9.52
N LYS A 24 -1.19 3.48 -10.63
CA LYS A 24 -0.07 4.40 -10.86
C LYS A 24 -0.14 4.96 -12.26
N GLY A 25 -0.45 6.25 -12.37
CA GLY A 25 -0.79 6.86 -13.66
C GLY A 25 -2.03 6.18 -14.26
N SER A 26 -1.91 5.68 -15.50
CA SER A 26 -2.95 4.91 -16.19
C SER A 26 -2.92 3.41 -15.89
N SER A 27 -1.85 2.90 -15.24
CA SER A 27 -1.72 1.49 -14.91
C SER A 27 -2.53 1.12 -13.68
N LEU A 28 -3.30 0.04 -13.77
CA LEU A 28 -4.09 -0.54 -12.68
C LEU A 28 -3.71 -2.02 -12.52
N GLN A 29 -3.31 -2.41 -11.32
CA GLN A 29 -2.89 -3.77 -11.00
C GLN A 29 -3.74 -4.33 -9.86
N LEU A 30 -4.44 -5.44 -10.09
CA LEU A 30 -5.06 -6.23 -9.02
C LEU A 30 -3.95 -7.02 -8.32
N PHE A 31 -3.80 -6.82 -7.01
CA PHE A 31 -2.73 -7.48 -6.24
C PHE A 31 -3.21 -8.27 -5.03
N TYR A 32 -4.50 -8.18 -4.69
CA TYR A 32 -5.13 -9.05 -3.70
C TYR A 32 -6.50 -9.48 -4.21
N TYR A 33 -6.72 -10.78 -4.32
CA TYR A 33 -8.00 -11.38 -4.71
C TYR A 33 -8.11 -12.80 -4.18
N GLY A 34 -9.31 -13.20 -3.73
CA GLY A 34 -9.56 -14.59 -3.31
C GLY A 34 -8.73 -15.05 -2.10
N GLY A 35 -8.27 -14.14 -1.25
CA GLY A 35 -7.41 -14.46 -0.12
C GLY A 35 -5.91 -14.45 -0.42
N GLU A 36 -5.52 -14.24 -1.68
CA GLU A 36 -4.13 -14.36 -2.13
C GLU A 36 -3.54 -13.01 -2.56
N LEU A 37 -2.29 -12.79 -2.19
CA LEU A 37 -1.46 -11.69 -2.70
C LEU A 37 -0.69 -12.15 -3.95
N THR A 38 -0.69 -11.32 -4.99
CA THR A 38 0.13 -11.58 -6.19
C THR A 38 1.54 -11.00 -6.03
N GLU A 39 2.48 -11.42 -6.87
CA GLU A 39 3.78 -10.77 -6.95
C GLU A 39 3.64 -9.36 -7.56
N PRO A 40 4.44 -8.38 -7.10
CA PRO A 40 5.52 -8.48 -6.11
C PRO A 40 5.09 -8.29 -4.64
N TYR A 41 3.78 -8.28 -4.34
CA TYR A 41 3.25 -7.90 -3.04
C TYR A 41 3.25 -9.01 -1.98
N ARG A 42 3.28 -10.29 -2.39
CA ARG A 42 3.21 -11.49 -1.51
C ARG A 42 4.15 -11.44 -0.30
N ASN A 43 5.37 -10.94 -0.46
CA ASN A 43 6.40 -10.95 0.59
C ASN A 43 6.56 -9.61 1.35
N ARG A 44 5.77 -8.59 0.99
CA ARG A 44 5.90 -7.24 1.57
C ARG A 44 4.58 -6.65 2.07
N VAL A 45 3.46 -7.28 1.77
CA VAL A 45 2.13 -6.86 2.25
C VAL A 45 1.61 -7.89 3.25
N ARG A 46 1.12 -7.40 4.40
CA ARG A 46 0.25 -8.18 5.29
C ARG A 46 -1.18 -7.73 5.09
N PHE A 47 -2.06 -8.69 4.87
CA PHE A 47 -3.47 -8.43 4.69
C PHE A 47 -4.22 -8.47 6.03
N SER A 48 -5.24 -7.62 6.15
CA SER A 48 -6.30 -7.71 7.15
C SER A 48 -7.61 -7.23 6.53
N PRO A 49 -8.79 -7.62 7.05
CA PRO A 49 -10.05 -7.21 6.46
C PRO A 49 -10.25 -5.68 6.42
N THR A 50 -9.69 -4.96 7.39
CA THR A 50 -9.83 -3.51 7.56
C THR A 50 -8.66 -2.71 6.98
N SER A 51 -7.56 -3.34 6.59
CA SER A 51 -6.36 -2.65 6.10
C SER A 51 -5.36 -3.60 5.45
N ILE A 52 -4.42 -3.04 4.69
CA ILE A 52 -3.17 -3.73 4.35
C ILE A 52 -2.00 -3.01 5.01
N ARG A 53 -0.98 -3.78 5.39
CA ARG A 53 0.26 -3.25 5.95
C ARG A 53 1.41 -3.53 4.99
N LEU A 54 1.96 -2.49 4.40
CA LEU A 54 3.13 -2.57 3.54
C LEU A 54 4.39 -2.48 4.42
N GLU A 55 5.14 -3.58 4.55
CA GLU A 55 6.27 -3.70 5.48
C GLU A 55 7.46 -2.81 5.05
N SER A 56 7.80 -2.86 3.76
CA SER A 56 8.92 -2.14 3.14
C SER A 56 8.42 -1.22 2.04
N VAL A 57 8.35 0.08 2.35
CA VAL A 57 7.81 1.12 1.46
C VAL A 57 8.95 1.78 0.69
N THR A 58 8.81 1.87 -0.62
CA THR A 58 9.76 2.46 -1.55
C THR A 58 9.10 3.57 -2.37
N ARG A 59 9.87 4.36 -3.11
CA ARG A 59 9.31 5.40 -3.99
C ARG A 59 8.38 4.82 -5.06
N GLU A 60 8.58 3.56 -5.44
CA GLU A 60 7.76 2.87 -6.44
C GLU A 60 6.33 2.63 -5.97
N ASP A 61 6.13 2.48 -4.67
CA ASP A 61 4.83 2.27 -4.02
C ASP A 61 4.00 3.57 -3.94
N SER A 62 4.54 4.71 -4.41
CA SER A 62 3.76 5.94 -4.55
C SER A 62 2.69 5.77 -5.62
N GLY A 63 1.44 5.92 -5.22
CA GLY A 63 0.28 5.69 -6.08
C GLY A 63 -1.01 5.60 -5.26
N LYS A 64 -2.08 5.18 -5.92
CA LYS A 64 -3.40 5.04 -5.30
C LYS A 64 -3.68 3.57 -5.01
N PHE A 65 -3.94 3.25 -3.76
CA PHE A 65 -4.41 1.96 -3.30
C PHE A 65 -5.93 2.00 -3.20
N ILE A 66 -6.58 1.02 -3.82
CA ILE A 66 -8.02 0.95 -3.96
C ILE A 66 -8.46 -0.35 -3.30
N CYS A 67 -9.29 -0.24 -2.26
CA CYS A 67 -9.97 -1.37 -1.64
C CYS A 67 -11.41 -1.42 -2.14
N GLU A 68 -11.80 -2.55 -2.69
CA GLU A 68 -13.17 -2.84 -3.12
C GLU A 68 -13.69 -4.03 -2.32
N VAL A 69 -14.88 -3.89 -1.75
CA VAL A 69 -15.46 -4.90 -0.87
C VAL A 69 -16.87 -5.22 -1.35
N VAL A 70 -17.10 -6.50 -1.65
CA VAL A 70 -18.41 -7.05 -1.99
C VAL A 70 -18.98 -7.71 -0.75
N GLY A 71 -20.01 -7.09 -0.18
CA GLY A 71 -20.73 -7.55 0.99
C GLY A 71 -22.01 -8.34 0.67
N ASP A 72 -22.87 -8.43 1.67
CA ASP A 72 -24.14 -9.15 1.59
C ASP A 72 -25.03 -8.60 0.46
N GLY A 73 -25.85 -9.46 -0.13
CA GLY A 73 -26.80 -9.05 -1.20
C GLY A 73 -26.13 -8.49 -2.46
N GLY A 74 -24.81 -8.62 -2.61
CA GLY A 74 -24.05 -8.04 -3.73
C GLY A 74 -23.76 -6.55 -3.56
N HIS A 75 -23.89 -5.99 -2.36
CA HIS A 75 -23.53 -4.60 -2.10
C HIS A 75 -22.02 -4.38 -2.30
N ILE A 76 -21.65 -3.42 -3.15
CA ILE A 76 -20.25 -3.09 -3.44
C ILE A 76 -19.92 -1.75 -2.78
N ALA A 77 -18.88 -1.74 -1.95
CA ALA A 77 -18.28 -0.54 -1.40
C ALA A 77 -16.84 -0.39 -1.86
N LYS A 78 -16.39 0.86 -2.01
CA LYS A 78 -15.05 1.21 -2.49
C LYS A 78 -14.43 2.30 -1.63
N SER A 79 -13.13 2.19 -1.36
CA SER A 79 -12.33 3.23 -0.70
C SER A 79 -10.98 3.37 -1.40
N GLU A 80 -10.46 4.58 -1.44
CA GLU A 80 -9.21 4.92 -2.13
C GLU A 80 -8.28 5.68 -1.19
N VAL A 81 -7.00 5.31 -1.17
CA VAL A 81 -5.95 5.96 -0.39
C VAL A 81 -4.77 6.25 -1.30
N THR A 82 -4.32 7.51 -1.35
CA THR A 82 -3.12 7.89 -2.09
C THR A 82 -1.92 7.87 -1.17
N LEU A 83 -0.94 7.01 -1.46
CA LEU A 83 0.35 6.98 -0.78
C LEU A 83 1.37 7.82 -1.55
N THR A 84 2.04 8.73 -0.87
CA THR A 84 3.17 9.50 -1.42
C THR A 84 4.39 9.26 -0.57
N VAL A 85 5.42 8.63 -1.16
CA VAL A 85 6.65 8.29 -0.46
C VAL A 85 7.70 9.35 -0.79
N GLN A 86 7.94 10.26 0.15
CA GLN A 86 8.99 11.26 -0.03
C GLN A 86 10.35 10.58 0.09
N GLY A 87 11.18 10.80 -0.92
CA GLY A 87 12.55 10.32 -0.91
C GLY A 87 13.35 11.03 0.16
N GLY A 88 13.58 10.36 1.29
CA GLY A 88 14.53 10.83 2.30
C GLY A 88 15.87 11.11 1.63
N GLY A 89 16.21 12.39 1.48
CA GLY A 89 17.55 12.81 1.16
C GLY A 89 18.44 12.43 2.33
N ARG A 90 19.10 11.26 2.25
CA ARG A 90 20.47 11.24 2.74
C ARG A 90 21.22 12.16 1.79
N GLY A 91 21.25 13.45 2.11
CA GLY A 91 22.30 14.31 1.59
C GLY A 91 23.62 13.57 1.87
N PRO A 92 24.60 13.61 0.95
CA PRO A 92 25.90 13.08 1.27
C PRO A 92 26.36 13.80 2.54
N THR A 93 26.51 13.08 3.63
CA THR A 93 27.38 13.52 4.72
C THR A 93 28.77 13.46 4.11
N GLY A 94 29.09 14.49 3.32
CA GLY A 94 30.41 14.70 2.77
C GLY A 94 31.31 14.80 3.97
N SER A 95 32.06 13.74 4.22
CA SER A 95 33.28 13.80 4.98
C SER A 95 34.15 14.86 4.31
N LEU A 96 34.13 16.08 4.83
CA LEU A 96 35.16 17.06 4.54
C LEU A 96 36.41 16.58 5.29
N PRO A 97 37.50 16.16 4.61
CA PRO A 97 38.78 16.09 5.29
C PRO A 97 39.19 17.53 5.60
N PHE A 98 39.23 17.87 6.89
CA PHE A 98 39.89 19.09 7.35
C PHE A 98 41.38 19.04 6.92
N PRO A 99 41.90 20.03 6.18
CA PRO A 99 43.34 20.19 6.08
C PRO A 99 43.86 20.68 7.43
N ARG A 100 44.85 19.98 8.01
CA ARG A 100 45.61 20.47 9.16
C ARG A 100 46.57 21.58 8.71
N PRO A 101 46.60 22.75 9.35
CA PRO A 101 47.74 23.65 9.31
C PRO A 101 48.46 23.65 10.67
N GLY A 102 49.79 23.42 10.64
CA GLY A 102 50.71 23.62 11.77
C GLY A 102 51.35 22.34 12.28
#